data_AF-A0A497NZE1-F1
#
_entry.id   AF-A0A497NZE1-F1
#
_cell.length_a   1.000
_cell.length_b   1.000
_cell.length_c   1.000
_cell.angle_alpha   90.00
_cell.angle_beta   90.00
_cell.angle_gamma   90.00
#
_symmetry.space_group_name_H-M   'P 1'
#
loop_
_entity.id
_entity.type
_entity.pdbx_description
1 polymer ?
#
loop_
_entity_poly.entity_id
_entity_poly.type
_entity_poly.pdbx_seq_one_letter_code
_entity_poly.pdbx_strand_id
1 'polypeptide(L)'
;MIRLPKPDELKKIVEKHYREWGVGECIYDKCVEKLRKIDLDKLTEDDVKCVVRVFLVVWGQMARVLGRKDRRGWERRLADAIRSHAEILERFRRMDLARISDKEFDELDTGIRSCYTAIKRVVGPTAASKSLHIIAPKFFPMWDARIRKLYGVGDGEGDYVCFLRMIRGLWLKNSLLAVPLEKLEEKLGKSKLRIIDMYNWLKSKT
;
A
#
# COMPACT_ATOMS: atom_id res chain seq x y z
N MET A 1 -19.36 6.97 -0.70
CA MET A 1 -19.27 5.50 -0.77
C MET A 1 -18.76 5.14 -2.15
N ILE A 2 -17.77 4.24 -2.25
CA ILE A 2 -17.16 3.91 -3.54
C ILE A 2 -18.15 3.22 -4.47
N ARG A 3 -18.22 3.68 -5.72
CA ARG A 3 -18.87 2.96 -6.81
C ARG A 3 -17.83 2.11 -7.54
N LEU A 4 -18.00 0.80 -7.51
CA LEU A 4 -17.10 -0.11 -8.23
C LEU A 4 -17.25 0.08 -9.75
N PRO A 5 -16.13 0.01 -10.50
CA PRO A 5 -16.16 0.14 -11.95
C PRO A 5 -16.80 -1.09 -12.60
N LYS A 6 -17.32 -0.91 -13.81
CA LYS A 6 -17.49 -2.05 -14.73
C LYS A 6 -16.10 -2.56 -15.19
N PRO A 7 -15.95 -3.83 -15.57
CA PRO A 7 -14.70 -4.40 -16.06
C PRO A 7 -13.97 -3.54 -17.11
N ASP A 8 -14.68 -3.09 -18.14
CA ASP A 8 -14.10 -2.28 -19.22
C ASP A 8 -13.72 -0.87 -18.76
N GLU A 9 -14.48 -0.31 -17.81
CA GLU A 9 -14.16 0.99 -17.22
C GLU A 9 -12.85 0.92 -16.42
N LEU A 10 -12.69 -0.11 -15.59
CA LEU A 10 -11.47 -0.35 -14.82
C LEU A 10 -10.26 -0.41 -15.77
N LYS A 11 -10.35 -1.28 -16.80
CA LYS A 11 -9.29 -1.45 -17.79
C LYS A 11 -8.96 -0.13 -18.48
N LYS A 12 -9.98 0.57 -19.01
CA LYS A 12 -9.79 1.84 -19.73
C LYS A 12 -9.10 2.89 -18.86
N ILE A 13 -9.53 3.06 -17.62
CA ILE A 13 -9.00 4.07 -16.70
C ILE A 13 -7.55 3.75 -16.32
N VAL A 14 -7.28 2.52 -15.90
CA VAL A 14 -5.93 2.09 -15.47
C VAL A 14 -4.95 2.15 -16.64
N GLU A 15 -5.31 1.61 -17.81
CA GLU A 15 -4.42 1.62 -18.97
C GLU A 15 -4.15 3.04 -19.49
N LYS A 16 -5.15 3.92 -19.48
CA LYS A 16 -4.96 5.33 -19.84
C LYS A 16 -3.97 5.99 -18.88
N HIS A 17 -4.18 5.82 -17.58
CA HIS A 17 -3.29 6.39 -16.58
C HIS A 17 -1.86 5.85 -16.71
N TYR A 18 -1.69 4.55 -16.91
CA TYR A 18 -0.39 3.93 -17.10
C TYR A 18 0.31 4.41 -18.37
N ARG A 19 -0.43 4.67 -19.46
CA ARG A 19 0.14 5.24 -20.69
C ARG A 19 0.67 6.66 -20.46
N GLU A 20 -0.05 7.47 -19.70
CA GLU A 20 0.30 8.87 -19.44
C GLU A 20 1.42 9.02 -18.39
N TRP A 21 1.41 8.17 -17.35
CA TRP A 21 2.23 8.34 -16.15
C TRP A 21 3.15 7.15 -15.83
N GLY A 22 3.11 6.09 -16.64
CA GLY A 22 3.78 4.81 -16.35
C GLY A 22 5.31 4.91 -16.21
N VAL A 23 5.96 5.89 -16.81
CA VAL A 23 7.40 6.13 -16.60
C VAL A 23 7.72 6.40 -15.13
N GLY A 24 6.83 7.09 -14.41
CA GLY A 24 6.98 7.34 -12.97
C GLY A 24 6.91 6.06 -12.13
N GLU A 25 6.29 5.00 -12.64
CA GLU A 25 6.18 3.72 -11.94
C GLU A 25 7.51 2.96 -11.88
N CYS A 26 8.52 3.34 -12.68
CA CYS A 26 9.87 2.78 -12.54
C CYS A 26 10.47 3.06 -11.16
N ILE A 27 10.14 4.20 -10.54
CA ILE A 27 10.57 4.53 -9.17
C ILE A 27 9.91 3.58 -8.18
N TYR A 28 8.60 3.33 -8.32
CA TYR A 28 7.87 2.36 -7.51
C TYR A 28 8.52 0.97 -7.61
N ASP A 29 8.76 0.49 -8.83
CA ASP A 29 9.33 -0.83 -9.08
C ASP A 29 10.70 -0.97 -8.44
N LYS A 30 11.56 0.03 -8.62
CA LYS A 30 12.91 -0.02 -8.08
C LYS A 30 12.91 -0.03 -6.55
N CYS A 31 11.99 0.71 -5.94
CA CYS A 31 11.85 0.72 -4.48
C CYS A 31 11.35 -0.63 -3.94
N VAL A 32 10.32 -1.23 -4.57
CA VAL A 32 9.82 -2.56 -4.21
C VAL A 32 10.90 -3.63 -4.40
N GLU A 33 11.60 -3.61 -5.54
CA GLU A 33 12.68 -4.55 -5.87
C GLU A 33 13.83 -4.48 -4.85
N LYS A 34 14.27 -3.27 -4.51
CA LYS A 34 15.34 -3.06 -3.51
C LYS A 34 14.89 -3.50 -2.13
N LEU A 35 13.71 -3.08 -1.66
CA LEU A 35 13.25 -3.38 -0.31
C LEU A 35 13.00 -4.88 -0.11
N ARG A 36 12.56 -5.60 -1.15
CA ARG A 36 12.38 -7.06 -1.12
C ARG A 36 13.68 -7.82 -0.84
N LYS A 37 14.84 -7.25 -1.19
CA LYS A 37 16.16 -7.88 -0.99
C LYS A 37 16.76 -7.60 0.39
N ILE A 38 16.09 -6.79 1.21
CA ILE A 38 16.56 -6.40 2.54
C ILE A 38 15.80 -7.21 3.58
N ASP A 39 16.55 -7.89 4.44
CA ASP A 39 16.01 -8.52 5.66
C ASP A 39 15.51 -7.42 6.59
N LEU A 40 14.23 -7.46 6.97
CA LEU A 40 13.60 -6.36 7.70
C LEU A 40 14.15 -6.16 9.12
N ASP A 41 14.71 -7.20 9.74
CA ASP A 41 15.36 -7.16 11.05
C ASP A 41 16.73 -6.42 11.00
N LYS A 42 17.36 -6.37 9.82
CA LYS A 42 18.62 -5.66 9.54
C LYS A 42 18.42 -4.30 8.87
N LEU A 43 17.18 -3.92 8.55
CA LEU A 43 16.87 -2.65 7.87
C LEU A 43 17.51 -1.46 8.59
N THR A 44 18.33 -0.69 7.89
CA THR A 44 19.04 0.47 8.45
C THR A 44 18.33 1.79 8.16
N GLU A 45 18.77 2.86 8.82
CA GLU A 45 18.33 4.22 8.49
C GLU A 45 18.68 4.59 7.04
N ASP A 46 19.83 4.16 6.53
CA ASP A 46 20.27 4.48 5.17
C ASP A 46 19.45 3.71 4.11
N ASP A 47 19.03 2.48 4.41
CA ASP A 47 18.05 1.76 3.59
C ASP A 47 16.73 2.53 3.51
N VAL A 48 16.24 3.05 4.65
CA VAL A 48 15.03 3.88 4.68
C VAL A 48 15.24 5.16 3.87
N LYS A 49 16.38 5.85 3.99
CA LYS A 49 16.69 7.07 3.20
C LYS A 49 16.78 6.80 1.70
N CYS A 50 17.35 5.68 1.29
CA CYS A 50 17.61 5.35 -0.11
C CYS A 50 16.42 4.70 -0.80
N VAL A 51 15.55 4.01 -0.06
CA VAL A 51 14.44 3.24 -0.64
C VAL A 51 13.09 3.82 -0.20
N VAL A 52 12.78 3.76 1.09
CA VAL A 52 11.45 4.12 1.60
C VAL A 52 11.17 5.62 1.45
N ARG A 53 12.15 6.48 1.72
CA ARG A 53 12.05 7.94 1.54
C ARG A 53 11.91 8.31 0.07
N VAL A 54 12.69 7.69 -0.83
CA VAL A 54 12.55 7.94 -2.27
C VAL A 54 11.13 7.60 -2.72
N PHE A 55 10.62 6.43 -2.30
CA PHE A 55 9.24 6.06 -2.56
C PHE A 55 8.22 7.04 -1.96
N LEU A 56 8.31 7.38 -0.68
CA LEU A 56 7.32 8.24 -0.02
C LEU A 56 7.36 9.68 -0.53
N VAL A 57 8.55 10.24 -0.75
CA VAL A 57 8.74 11.65 -1.10
C VAL A 57 8.58 11.88 -2.60
N VAL A 58 9.29 11.11 -3.42
CA VAL A 58 9.33 11.33 -4.88
C VAL A 58 8.07 10.77 -5.53
N TRP A 59 7.79 9.48 -5.33
CA TRP A 59 6.62 8.85 -5.91
C TRP A 59 5.33 9.18 -5.12
N GLY A 60 5.42 9.14 -3.79
CA GLY A 60 4.28 9.27 -2.90
C GLY A 60 3.85 10.71 -2.58
N GLN A 61 4.62 11.70 -3.04
CA GLN A 61 4.39 13.15 -2.85
C GLN A 61 4.30 13.58 -1.37
N MET A 62 5.01 12.90 -0.47
CA MET A 62 4.96 13.14 0.98
C MET A 62 5.96 14.17 1.51
N ALA A 63 6.68 14.90 0.64
CA ALA A 63 7.66 15.93 1.02
C ALA A 63 7.15 16.89 2.11
N ARG A 64 5.95 17.46 1.89
CA ARG A 64 5.34 18.43 2.81
C ARG A 64 5.02 17.85 4.19
N VAL A 65 4.69 16.56 4.27
CA VAL A 65 4.28 15.90 5.52
C VAL A 65 5.52 15.46 6.30
N LEU A 66 6.49 14.85 5.63
CA LEU A 66 7.69 14.29 6.24
C LEU A 66 8.78 15.34 6.47
N GLY A 67 8.73 16.47 5.77
CA GLY A 67 9.63 17.61 5.95
C GLY A 67 9.29 18.53 7.13
N ARG A 68 8.25 18.22 7.91
CA ARG A 68 7.89 19.04 9.09
C ARG A 68 8.91 18.87 10.20
N LYS A 69 9.14 19.93 10.99
CA LYS A 69 10.16 19.94 12.06
C LYS A 69 9.93 18.87 13.12
N ASP A 70 8.67 18.62 13.50
CA ASP A 70 8.25 17.57 14.44
C ASP A 70 8.52 16.14 13.92
N ARG A 71 8.79 15.99 12.62
CA ARG A 71 9.09 14.72 11.97
C ARG A 71 10.57 14.53 11.66
N ARG A 72 11.46 15.45 12.08
CA ARG A 72 12.92 15.30 11.89
C ARG A 72 13.42 13.94 12.41
N GLY A 73 14.25 13.25 11.62
CA GLY A 73 14.77 11.93 11.97
C GLY A 73 13.74 10.81 11.93
N TRP A 74 12.65 10.97 11.16
CA TRP A 74 11.64 9.93 11.00
C TRP A 74 12.22 8.68 10.32
N GLU A 75 13.27 8.82 9.51
CA GLU A 75 13.91 7.69 8.81
C GLU A 75 14.46 6.66 9.79
N ARG A 76 15.21 7.12 10.81
CA ARG A 76 15.74 6.25 11.87
C ARG A 76 14.63 5.59 12.66
N ARG A 77 13.66 6.40 13.12
CA ARG A 77 12.50 5.89 13.89
C ARG A 77 11.66 4.90 13.08
N LEU A 78 11.58 5.07 11.76
CA LEU A 78 10.87 4.15 10.89
C LEU A 78 11.65 2.84 10.73
N ALA A 79 12.97 2.90 10.56
CA ALA A 79 13.81 1.71 10.55
C ALA A 79 13.63 0.91 11.85
N ASP A 80 13.66 1.59 13.01
CA ASP A 80 13.40 0.97 14.32
C ASP A 80 12.00 0.33 14.38
N ALA A 81 10.95 1.06 13.99
CA ALA A 81 9.58 0.55 14.01
C ALA A 81 9.39 -0.68 13.11
N ILE A 82 10.01 -0.69 11.93
CA ILE A 82 9.96 -1.83 11.01
C ILE A 82 10.74 -3.02 11.59
N ARG A 83 11.95 -2.81 12.12
CA ARG A 83 12.76 -3.87 12.74
C ARG A 83 12.04 -4.53 13.91
N SER A 84 11.40 -3.74 14.78
CA SER A 84 10.63 -4.28 15.92
C SER A 84 9.41 -5.11 15.51
N HIS A 85 8.99 -5.06 14.25
CA HIS A 85 7.87 -5.85 13.69
C HIS A 85 8.33 -6.75 12.53
N ALA A 86 9.64 -6.95 12.37
CA ALA A 86 10.20 -7.60 11.19
C ALA A 86 9.61 -9.00 10.95
N GLU A 87 9.52 -9.83 11.99
CA GLU A 87 8.96 -11.18 11.88
C GLU A 87 7.52 -11.19 11.32
N ILE A 88 6.65 -10.33 11.87
CA ILE A 88 5.26 -10.21 11.44
C ILE A 88 5.19 -9.67 10.00
N LEU A 89 6.00 -8.66 9.68
CA LEU A 89 6.04 -8.05 8.35
C LEU A 89 6.59 -9.01 7.29
N GLU A 90 7.58 -9.86 7.63
CA GLU A 90 8.10 -10.91 6.75
C GLU A 90 7.05 -12.00 6.47
N ARG A 91 6.23 -12.34 7.47
CA ARG A 91 5.06 -13.20 7.25
C ARG A 91 4.11 -12.56 6.23
N PHE A 92 3.73 -11.30 6.42
CA PHE A 92 2.87 -10.59 5.46
C PHE A 92 3.47 -10.44 4.06
N ARG A 93 4.80 -10.26 3.96
CA ARG A 93 5.52 -10.16 2.68
C ARG A 93 5.35 -11.41 1.80
N ARG A 94 5.14 -12.57 2.41
CA ARG A 94 4.94 -13.86 1.72
C ARG A 94 3.47 -14.17 1.43
N MET A 95 2.54 -13.36 1.92
CA MET A 95 1.11 -13.57 1.78
C MET A 95 0.53 -12.77 0.61
N ASP A 96 -0.58 -13.26 0.08
CA ASP A 96 -1.37 -12.59 -0.93
C ASP A 96 -2.77 -12.35 -0.37
N LEU A 97 -3.15 -11.06 -0.25
CA LEU A 97 -4.45 -10.67 0.29
C LEU A 97 -5.60 -11.25 -0.53
N ALA A 98 -5.42 -11.57 -1.81
CA ALA A 98 -6.46 -12.16 -2.64
C ALA A 98 -6.69 -13.66 -2.32
N ARG A 99 -5.71 -14.33 -1.71
CA ARG A 99 -5.68 -15.81 -1.61
C ARG A 99 -6.02 -16.36 -0.23
N ILE A 100 -5.84 -15.60 0.83
CA ILE A 100 -6.14 -16.09 2.18
C ILE A 100 -7.66 -16.12 2.44
N SER A 101 -8.12 -17.08 3.23
CA SER A 101 -9.51 -17.22 3.67
C SER A 101 -9.96 -16.10 4.61
N ASP A 102 -11.26 -16.00 4.90
CA ASP A 102 -11.76 -15.00 5.86
C ASP A 102 -11.34 -15.32 7.29
N LYS A 103 -11.33 -16.60 7.67
CA LYS A 103 -10.80 -17.05 8.95
C LYS A 103 -9.32 -16.64 9.13
N GLU A 104 -8.48 -16.92 8.12
CA GLU A 104 -7.07 -16.50 8.16
C GLU A 104 -6.94 -14.98 8.23
N PHE A 105 -7.79 -14.22 7.55
CA PHE A 105 -7.74 -12.76 7.63
C PHE A 105 -8.07 -12.25 9.04
N ASP A 106 -9.09 -12.81 9.69
CA ASP A 106 -9.48 -12.42 11.05
C ASP A 106 -8.39 -12.75 12.08
N GLU A 107 -7.66 -13.86 11.90
CA GLU A 107 -6.51 -14.23 12.73
C GLU A 107 -5.32 -13.24 12.59
N LEU A 108 -5.26 -12.48 11.49
CA LEU A 108 -4.19 -11.50 11.23
C LEU A 108 -4.51 -10.09 11.76
N ASP A 109 -5.73 -9.84 12.26
CA ASP A 109 -6.20 -8.50 12.64
C ASP A 109 -5.22 -7.80 13.61
N THR A 110 -4.86 -8.47 14.70
CA THR A 110 -3.90 -7.95 15.70
C THR A 110 -2.54 -7.60 15.08
N GLY A 111 -2.03 -8.45 14.18
CA GLY A 111 -0.76 -8.22 13.50
C GLY A 111 -0.81 -7.02 12.55
N ILE A 112 -1.90 -6.87 11.79
CA ILE A 112 -2.14 -5.74 10.89
C ILE A 112 -2.18 -4.43 11.70
N ARG A 113 -2.98 -4.40 12.78
CA ARG A 113 -3.13 -3.23 13.65
C ARG A 113 -1.83 -2.82 14.30
N SER A 114 -1.08 -3.79 14.83
CA SER A 114 0.19 -3.53 15.48
C SER A 114 1.19 -2.89 14.51
N CYS A 115 1.39 -3.49 13.33
CA CYS A 115 2.30 -2.98 12.31
C CYS A 115 1.89 -1.57 11.82
N TYR A 116 0.61 -1.37 11.53
CA TYR A 116 0.10 -0.07 11.09
C TYR A 116 0.26 1.00 12.17
N THR A 117 -0.04 0.68 13.43
CA THR A 117 0.08 1.62 14.56
C THR A 117 1.53 2.06 14.77
N ALA A 118 2.46 1.09 14.79
CA ALA A 118 3.88 1.36 14.98
C ALA A 118 4.42 2.31 13.90
N ILE A 119 4.10 2.05 12.63
CA ILE A 119 4.55 2.88 11.51
C ILE A 119 3.81 4.23 11.48
N LYS A 120 2.48 4.26 11.69
CA LYS A 120 1.66 5.49 11.69
C LYS A 120 2.16 6.51 12.71
N ARG A 121 2.58 6.08 13.90
CA ARG A 121 3.13 6.99 14.91
C ARG A 121 4.33 7.78 14.37
N VAL A 122 5.17 7.14 13.55
CA VAL A 122 6.38 7.75 12.99
C VAL A 122 6.10 8.64 11.78
N VAL A 123 5.32 8.17 10.80
CA VAL A 123 5.20 8.83 9.49
C VAL A 123 3.80 9.38 9.16
N GLY A 124 2.82 9.12 10.03
CA GLY A 124 1.42 9.47 9.79
C GLY A 124 0.68 8.45 8.91
N PRO A 125 -0.65 8.59 8.78
CA PRO A 125 -1.53 7.52 8.28
C PRO A 125 -1.32 7.17 6.80
N THR A 126 -1.18 8.18 5.94
CA THR A 126 -0.98 7.98 4.50
C THR A 126 0.37 7.31 4.24
N ALA A 127 1.45 7.87 4.82
CA ALA A 127 2.78 7.29 4.66
C ALA A 127 2.86 5.89 5.27
N ALA A 128 2.14 5.59 6.35
CA ALA A 128 2.13 4.27 6.94
C ALA A 128 1.57 3.19 6.02
N SER A 129 0.41 3.41 5.40
CA SER A 129 -0.14 2.45 4.41
C SER A 129 0.81 2.24 3.23
N LYS A 130 1.48 3.32 2.78
CA LYS A 130 2.42 3.30 1.67
C LYS A 130 3.69 2.51 2.05
N SER A 131 4.26 2.75 3.23
CA SER A 131 5.41 1.99 3.74
C SER A 131 5.09 0.50 3.87
N LEU A 132 3.92 0.15 4.43
CA LEU A 132 3.46 -1.24 4.51
C LEU A 132 3.30 -1.87 3.12
N HIS A 133 2.74 -1.14 2.17
CA HIS A 133 2.55 -1.64 0.82
C HIS A 133 3.87 -1.98 0.12
N ILE A 134 4.90 -1.12 0.18
CA ILE A 134 6.16 -1.46 -0.47
C ILE A 134 6.90 -2.61 0.22
N ILE A 135 6.62 -2.87 1.50
CA ILE A 135 7.12 -4.04 2.23
C ILE A 135 6.42 -5.32 1.76
N ALA A 136 5.10 -5.29 1.59
CA ALA A 136 4.28 -6.42 1.15
C ALA A 136 3.23 -6.00 0.12
N PRO A 137 3.60 -5.83 -1.16
CA PRO A 137 2.77 -5.18 -2.19
C PRO A 137 1.56 -6.01 -2.65
N LYS A 138 1.53 -7.29 -2.27
CA LYS A 138 0.38 -8.19 -2.49
C LYS A 138 -0.52 -8.30 -1.25
N PHE A 139 -0.12 -7.73 -0.12
CA PHE A 139 -0.84 -7.85 1.14
C PHE A 139 -1.47 -6.54 1.61
N PHE A 140 -0.69 -5.45 1.66
CA PHE A 140 -1.15 -4.18 2.21
C PHE A 140 -1.61 -3.22 1.10
N PRO A 141 -2.89 -2.84 1.01
CA PRO A 141 -3.35 -1.80 0.09
C PRO A 141 -2.91 -0.41 0.56
N MET A 142 -2.58 0.46 -0.39
CA MET A 142 -2.30 1.86 -0.09
C MET A 142 -3.59 2.67 0.05
N TRP A 143 -3.51 3.77 0.79
CA TRP A 143 -4.54 4.80 0.80
C TRP A 143 -3.96 6.21 0.95
N ASP A 144 -4.80 7.21 0.72
CA ASP A 144 -4.60 8.59 1.14
C ASP A 144 -5.88 9.13 1.78
N ALA A 145 -5.89 10.41 2.17
CA ALA A 145 -7.05 11.02 2.82
C ALA A 145 -8.32 11.01 1.95
N ARG A 146 -8.19 11.16 0.62
CA ARG A 146 -9.33 11.17 -0.29
C ARG A 146 -9.82 9.75 -0.56
N ILE A 147 -8.92 8.77 -0.70
CA ILE A 147 -9.27 7.35 -0.81
C ILE A 147 -9.99 6.90 0.47
N ARG A 148 -9.50 7.26 1.66
CA ARG A 148 -10.20 6.98 2.92
C ARG A 148 -11.62 7.52 2.93
N LYS A 149 -11.80 8.78 2.54
CA LYS A 149 -13.12 9.42 2.42
C LYS A 149 -14.02 8.70 1.41
N LEU A 150 -13.47 8.24 0.29
CA LEU A 150 -14.22 7.49 -0.74
C LEU A 150 -14.82 6.19 -0.17
N TYR A 151 -14.07 5.51 0.70
CA TYR A 151 -14.48 4.28 1.38
C TYR A 151 -15.23 4.51 2.70
N GLY A 152 -15.29 5.75 3.19
CA GLY A 152 -16.01 6.08 4.44
C GLY A 152 -15.29 5.62 5.70
N VAL A 153 -13.96 5.54 5.68
CA VAL A 153 -13.14 5.07 6.79
C VAL A 153 -12.27 6.19 7.36
N GLY A 154 -12.02 6.16 8.67
CA GLY A 154 -11.09 7.04 9.37
C GLY A 154 -9.63 6.66 9.12
N ASP A 155 -8.69 7.25 9.87
CA ASP A 155 -7.26 6.99 9.70
C ASP A 155 -6.65 6.04 10.75
N GLY A 156 -7.48 5.50 11.65
CA GLY A 156 -7.11 4.57 12.72
C GLY A 156 -6.69 3.20 12.22
N GLU A 157 -6.11 2.40 13.10
CA GLU A 157 -5.73 1.01 12.80
C GLU A 157 -6.94 0.12 12.52
N GLY A 158 -8.05 0.33 13.23
CA GLY A 158 -9.31 -0.36 12.93
C GLY A 158 -9.91 0.02 11.59
N ASP A 159 -9.81 1.30 11.23
CA ASP A 159 -10.23 1.77 9.90
C ASP A 159 -9.36 1.17 8.79
N TYR A 160 -8.06 1.00 9.04
CA TYR A 160 -7.16 0.39 8.07
C TYR A 160 -7.48 -1.09 7.86
N VAL A 161 -7.74 -1.85 8.93
CA VAL A 161 -8.22 -3.23 8.82
C VAL A 161 -9.56 -3.30 8.09
N CYS A 162 -10.49 -2.40 8.41
CA CYS A 162 -11.77 -2.30 7.71
C CYS A 162 -11.54 -2.05 6.20
N PHE A 163 -10.62 -1.15 5.85
CA PHE A 163 -10.25 -0.89 4.47
C PHE A 163 -9.65 -2.12 3.78
N LEU A 164 -8.75 -2.87 4.42
CA LEU A 164 -8.23 -4.14 3.89
C LEU A 164 -9.37 -5.14 3.61
N ARG A 165 -10.33 -5.26 4.54
CA ARG A 165 -11.51 -6.13 4.39
C ARG A 165 -12.40 -5.67 3.22
N MET A 166 -12.61 -4.37 3.05
CA MET A 166 -13.34 -3.81 1.91
C MET A 166 -12.62 -4.06 0.59
N ILE A 167 -11.30 -3.90 0.52
CA ILE A 167 -10.51 -4.20 -0.69
C ILE A 167 -10.63 -5.69 -1.03
N ARG A 168 -10.53 -6.58 -0.04
CA ARG A 168 -10.74 -8.02 -0.24
C ARG A 168 -12.11 -8.33 -0.82
N GLY A 169 -13.18 -7.91 -0.15
CA GLY A 169 -14.55 -8.27 -0.53
C GLY A 169 -14.99 -7.62 -1.84
N LEU A 170 -14.78 -6.30 -1.96
CA LEU A 170 -15.30 -5.52 -3.07
C LEU A 170 -14.50 -5.66 -4.35
N TRP A 171 -13.18 -5.90 -4.26
CA TRP A 171 -12.28 -5.94 -5.40
C TRP A 171 -11.74 -7.34 -5.67
N LEU A 172 -11.02 -7.92 -4.70
CA LEU A 172 -10.25 -9.14 -4.93
C LEU A 172 -11.11 -10.40 -5.05
N LYS A 173 -12.19 -10.49 -4.25
CA LYS A 173 -13.16 -11.60 -4.27
C LYS A 173 -14.34 -11.38 -5.21
N ASN A 174 -14.39 -10.22 -5.88
CA ASN A 174 -15.47 -9.89 -6.79
C ASN A 174 -15.26 -10.57 -8.14
N SER A 175 -16.12 -11.53 -8.49
CA SER A 175 -16.01 -12.33 -9.72
C SER A 175 -16.01 -11.49 -11.00
N LEU A 176 -16.66 -10.32 -11.01
CA LEU A 176 -16.66 -9.42 -12.15
C LEU A 176 -15.30 -8.72 -12.35
N LEU A 177 -14.55 -8.52 -11.26
CA LEU A 177 -13.29 -7.76 -11.27
C LEU A 177 -12.05 -8.67 -11.22
N ALA A 178 -12.19 -9.92 -10.77
CA ALA A 178 -11.09 -10.87 -10.66
C ALA A 178 -10.32 -11.05 -11.99
N VAL A 179 -11.03 -11.38 -13.07
CA VAL A 179 -10.42 -11.60 -14.39
C VAL A 179 -9.80 -10.31 -14.97
N PRO A 180 -10.49 -9.14 -14.95
CA PRO A 180 -9.86 -7.88 -15.36
C PRO A 180 -8.60 -7.53 -14.57
N LEU A 181 -8.60 -7.74 -13.25
CA LEU A 181 -7.44 -7.48 -12.39
C LEU A 181 -6.26 -8.38 -12.74
N GLU A 182 -6.50 -9.66 -13.04
CA GLU A 182 -5.46 -10.60 -13.47
C GLU A 182 -4.85 -10.19 -14.80
N LYS A 183 -5.69 -9.87 -15.80
CA LYS A 183 -5.20 -9.39 -17.11
C LYS A 183 -4.39 -8.10 -17.00
N LEU A 184 -4.78 -7.20 -16.10
CA LEU A 184 -4.02 -5.96 -15.85
C LEU A 184 -2.72 -6.24 -15.10
N GLU A 185 -2.71 -7.16 -14.14
CA GLU A 185 -1.51 -7.57 -13.39
C GLU A 185 -0.47 -8.17 -14.33
N GLU A 186 -0.88 -9.08 -15.22
CA GLU A 186 -0.01 -9.66 -16.25
C GLU A 186 0.52 -8.60 -17.21
N LYS A 187 -0.36 -7.75 -17.73
CA LYS A 187 0.00 -6.74 -18.74
C LYS A 187 0.94 -5.66 -18.20
N LEU A 188 0.72 -5.23 -16.96
CA LEU A 188 1.44 -4.09 -16.37
C LEU A 188 2.61 -4.51 -15.49
N GLY A 189 2.69 -5.80 -15.11
CA GLY A 189 3.67 -6.30 -14.15
C GLY A 189 3.49 -5.71 -12.74
N LYS A 190 2.26 -5.31 -12.38
CA LYS A 190 1.92 -4.66 -11.10
C LYS A 190 0.99 -5.52 -10.28
N SER A 191 1.15 -5.51 -8.95
CA SER A 191 0.22 -6.23 -8.09
C SER A 191 -1.22 -5.75 -8.28
N LYS A 192 -2.20 -6.64 -8.09
CA LYS A 192 -3.63 -6.28 -8.07
C LYS A 192 -3.91 -5.08 -7.15
N LEU A 193 -3.24 -5.00 -5.99
CA LEU A 193 -3.39 -3.88 -5.05
C LEU A 193 -2.86 -2.55 -5.61
N ARG A 194 -1.76 -2.56 -6.36
CA ARG A 194 -1.25 -1.35 -7.03
C ARG A 194 -2.22 -0.89 -8.12
N ILE A 195 -2.81 -1.81 -8.88
CA ILE A 195 -3.83 -1.51 -9.90
C ILE A 195 -5.09 -0.88 -9.28
N ILE A 196 -5.56 -1.47 -8.17
CA ILE A 196 -6.70 -0.92 -7.42
C ILE A 196 -6.37 0.49 -6.90
N ASP A 197 -5.15 0.71 -6.39
CA ASP A 197 -4.70 2.03 -5.95
C ASP A 197 -4.70 3.06 -7.10
N MET A 198 -4.22 2.70 -8.30
CA MET A 198 -4.27 3.59 -9.47
C MET A 198 -5.70 4.07 -9.76
N TYR A 199 -6.65 3.15 -9.79
CA TYR A 199 -8.05 3.48 -10.01
C TYR A 199 -8.61 4.36 -8.88
N ASN A 200 -8.38 3.95 -7.62
CA ASN A 200 -8.87 4.67 -6.46
C ASN A 200 -8.32 6.09 -6.36
N TRP A 201 -7.04 6.28 -6.69
CA TRP A 201 -6.40 7.59 -6.70
C TRP A 201 -7.00 8.52 -7.77
N LEU A 202 -7.37 7.99 -8.94
CA LEU A 202 -8.03 8.78 -9.98
C LEU A 202 -9.47 9.13 -9.58
N LYS A 203 -10.22 8.16 -9.06
CA LYS A 203 -11.61 8.37 -8.62
C LYS A 203 -11.73 9.22 -7.37
N SER A 204 -10.73 9.26 -6.50
CA SER A 204 -10.77 10.11 -5.31
C SER A 204 -10.57 11.61 -5.62
N LYS A 205 -10.21 11.94 -6.87
CA LYS A 205 -10.02 13.32 -7.36
C LYS A 205 -11.23 13.89 -8.10
N THR A 206 -12.16 13.02 -8.52
CA THR A 206 -13.45 13.39 -9.11
C THR A 206 -14.48 13.55 -8.01
#